data_AF-A0A9P3BYC1-F1
#
_entry.id   AF-A0A9P3BYC1-F1
#
_cell.length_a   1.000
_cell.length_b   1.000
_cell.length_c   1.000
_cell.angle_alpha   90.00
_cell.angle_beta   90.00
_cell.angle_gamma   90.00
#
_symmetry.space_group_name_H-M   'P 1'
#
loop_
_entity.id
_entity.type
_entity.pdbx_description
1 polymer ?
#
loop_
_entity_poly.entity_id
_entity_poly.type
_entity_poly.pdbx_seq_one_letter_code
_entity_poly.pdbx_strand_id
1 'polypeptide(L)'
;MQVPQTHKAVVYDKPGIISTRIVELDTPSPGPGQILVKMWVKLLTGWHLVALTSQTQYPFWNMPLRPQPHDEYEPVKSGQVGGHEGVGVVAQLGPSCEHSGVNIGDRVGIKWIVSACGNCMVGWC
;
A
#
# COMPACT_ATOMS: atom_id res chain seq x y z
N MET A 1 18.56 -13.05 -3.84
CA MET A 1 18.72 -12.00 -2.80
C MET A 1 18.34 -12.62 -1.46
N GLN A 2 19.09 -12.42 -0.38
CA GLN A 2 18.68 -12.90 0.94
C GLN A 2 17.59 -11.97 1.50
N VAL A 3 16.44 -12.53 1.84
CA VAL A 3 15.31 -11.79 2.45
C VAL A 3 15.51 -11.81 3.97
N PRO A 4 15.59 -10.64 4.64
CA PRO A 4 15.75 -10.60 6.09
C PRO A 4 14.45 -11.01 6.79
N GLN A 5 14.56 -11.62 7.98
CA GLN A 5 13.38 -12.02 8.77
C GLN A 5 12.56 -10.82 9.24
N THR A 6 13.21 -9.68 9.51
CA THR A 6 12.56 -8.43 9.91
C THR A 6 12.99 -7.26 9.02
N HIS A 7 12.19 -6.20 9.02
CA HIS A 7 12.50 -4.95 8.33
C HIS A 7 11.98 -3.74 9.12
N LYS A 8 12.57 -2.58 8.86
CA LYS A 8 12.06 -1.31 9.39
C LYS A 8 10.94 -0.78 8.49
N ALA A 9 9.86 -0.32 9.11
CA ALA A 9 8.74 0.32 8.43
C ALA A 9 8.32 1.60 9.16
N VAL A 10 7.82 2.58 8.39
CA VAL A 10 7.10 3.73 8.94
C VAL A 10 5.63 3.35 9.02
N VAL A 11 5.06 3.45 10.22
CA VAL A 11 3.63 3.19 10.47
C VAL A 11 2.93 4.43 10.97
N TYR A 12 1.64 4.51 10.69
CA TYR A 12 0.75 5.48 11.31
C TYR A 12 0.47 5.04 12.75
N ASP A 13 0.90 5.81 13.75
CA ASP A 13 0.79 5.40 15.16
C ASP A 13 -0.40 6.04 15.88
N LYS A 14 -0.75 7.27 15.51
CA LYS A 14 -1.91 7.99 16.05
C LYS A 14 -2.81 8.51 14.91
N PRO A 15 -3.69 7.66 14.34
CA PRO A 15 -4.65 8.09 13.32
C PRO A 15 -5.51 9.27 13.80
N GLY A 16 -5.85 10.18 12.88
CA GLY A 16 -6.57 11.43 13.16
C GLY A 16 -5.66 12.64 13.36
N ILE A 17 -4.36 12.43 13.56
CA ILE A 17 -3.33 13.47 13.50
C ILE A 17 -2.19 13.03 12.58
N ILE A 18 -1.39 13.97 12.10
CA ILE A 18 -0.18 13.66 11.33
C ILE A 18 0.87 13.12 12.31
N SER A 19 0.89 11.81 12.50
CA SER A 19 1.81 11.12 13.38
C SER A 19 2.27 9.80 12.76
N THR A 20 3.58 9.59 12.78
CA THR A 20 4.21 8.37 12.28
C THR A 20 5.32 7.94 13.22
N ARG A 21 5.61 6.65 13.27
CA ARG A 21 6.79 6.13 13.96
C ARG A 21 7.48 5.04 13.15
N ILE A 22 8.79 4.89 13.36
CA ILE A 22 9.53 3.76 12.80
C ILE A 22 9.37 2.56 13.76
N VAL A 23 9.01 1.42 13.20
CA VAL A 23 8.93 0.13 13.90
C VAL A 23 9.75 -0.91 13.15
N GLU A 24 10.14 -1.96 13.86
CA GLU A 24 10.63 -3.20 13.26
C GLU A 24 9.46 -4.18 13.15
N LEU A 25 9.29 -4.79 11.98
CA LEU A 25 8.21 -5.73 11.65
C LEU A 25 8.79 -6.99 11.04
N ASP A 26 8.10 -8.10 11.20
CA ASP A 26 8.40 -9.32 10.46
C ASP A 26 8.22 -9.08 8.96
N THR A 27 9.15 -9.59 8.15
CA THR A 27 9.05 -9.53 6.70
C THR A 27 7.99 -10.51 6.21
N PRO A 28 6.96 -10.05 5.48
CA PRO A 28 5.89 -10.92 5.05
C PRO A 28 6.37 -11.88 3.94
N SER A 29 5.78 -13.07 3.91
CA SER A 29 5.91 -14.00 2.79
C SER A 29 4.81 -13.72 1.75
N PRO A 30 5.13 -13.67 0.45
CA PRO A 30 4.13 -13.45 -0.58
C PRO A 30 3.20 -14.67 -0.73
N GLY A 31 1.89 -14.44 -0.77
CA GLY A 31 0.89 -15.46 -1.08
C GLY A 31 0.78 -15.77 -2.58
N PRO A 32 -0.18 -16.63 -2.98
CA PRO A 32 -0.40 -16.95 -4.40
C PRO A 32 -0.68 -15.70 -5.24
N GLY A 33 0.01 -15.57 -6.38
CA GLY A 33 -0.10 -14.42 -7.29
C GLY A 33 0.54 -13.12 -6.77
N GLN A 34 1.19 -13.15 -5.61
CA GLN A 34 1.84 -11.98 -5.00
C GLN A 34 3.36 -12.05 -5.16
N ILE A 35 4.01 -10.89 -5.06
CA ILE A 35 5.46 -10.75 -5.06
C ILE A 35 5.91 -9.99 -3.81
N LEU A 36 7.09 -10.33 -3.29
CA LEU A 36 7.75 -9.53 -2.27
C LEU A 36 8.72 -8.57 -2.94
N VAL A 37 8.61 -7.28 -2.62
CA VAL A 37 9.45 -6.23 -3.20
C VAL A 37 10.35 -5.64 -2.13
N LYS A 38 11.67 -5.66 -2.39
CA LYS A 38 12.62 -4.84 -1.62
C LYS A 38 12.51 -3.41 -2.09
N MET A 39 11.87 -2.58 -1.29
CA MET A 39 11.67 -1.15 -1.58
C MET A 39 13.01 -0.40 -1.57
N TRP A 40 13.23 0.46 -2.56
CA TRP A 40 14.38 1.37 -2.63
C TRP A 40 13.99 2.79 -2.26
N VAL A 41 12.89 3.27 -2.85
CA VAL A 41 12.35 4.60 -2.61
C VAL A 41 10.83 4.47 -2.49
N LYS A 42 10.27 5.16 -1.50
CA LYS A 42 8.83 5.40 -1.40
C LYS A 42 8.61 6.91 -1.43
N LEU A 43 7.59 7.35 -2.17
CA LEU A 43 7.18 8.74 -2.21
C LEU A 43 6.07 8.99 -1.18
N LEU A 44 6.16 10.13 -0.51
CA LEU A 44 5.10 10.66 0.33
C LEU A 44 4.33 11.71 -0.46
N THR A 45 3.12 11.35 -0.90
CA THR A 45 2.18 12.25 -1.56
C THR A 45 1.08 12.75 -0.63
N GLY A 46 0.37 13.81 -1.05
CA GLY A 46 -0.73 14.42 -0.28
C GLY A 46 -1.82 13.44 0.15
N TRP A 47 -2.01 12.34 -0.59
CA TRP A 47 -2.92 11.26 -0.21
C TRP A 47 -2.54 10.56 1.10
N HIS A 48 -1.26 10.51 1.47
CA HIS A 48 -0.84 10.00 2.78
C HIS A 48 -1.26 10.94 3.92
N LEU A 49 -1.29 12.26 3.67
CA LEU A 49 -1.77 13.24 4.64
C LEU A 49 -3.28 13.12 4.82
N VAL A 50 -4.03 12.98 3.72
CA VAL A 50 -5.49 12.73 3.75
C VAL A 50 -5.80 11.45 4.53
N ALA A 51 -5.05 10.37 4.28
CA ALA A 51 -5.21 9.11 5.00
C ALA A 51 -4.97 9.28 6.52
N LEU A 52 -3.94 10.03 6.90
CA LEU A 52 -3.57 10.25 8.31
C LEU A 52 -4.56 11.12 9.09
N THR A 53 -5.09 12.17 8.47
CA THR A 53 -5.91 13.16 9.18
C THR A 53 -7.37 12.73 9.29
N SER A 54 -7.76 11.56 8.73
CA SER A 54 -9.17 11.12 8.59
C SER A 54 -10.10 12.21 8.02
N GLN A 55 -9.49 13.21 7.37
CA GLN A 55 -10.16 14.41 6.94
C GLN A 55 -10.31 14.29 5.44
N THR A 56 -11.54 13.97 5.05
CA THR A 56 -12.25 14.44 3.85
C THR A 56 -12.16 15.97 3.64
N GLN A 57 -11.17 16.65 4.21
CA GLN A 57 -11.06 18.09 4.34
C GLN A 57 -9.76 18.60 3.71
N TYR A 58 -9.42 18.10 2.52
CA TYR A 58 -8.63 18.89 1.58
C TYR A 58 -9.58 19.41 0.48
N PRO A 59 -9.75 20.74 0.35
CA PRO A 59 -10.67 21.37 -0.59
C PRO A 59 -10.11 21.36 -2.02
N PHE A 60 -9.38 20.31 -2.43
CA PHE A 60 -8.91 20.19 -3.81
C PHE A 60 -10.05 19.89 -4.78
N TRP A 61 -11.18 19.41 -4.25
CA TRP A 61 -12.47 19.45 -4.89
C TRP A 61 -13.41 20.14 -3.93
N ASN A 62 -13.92 21.31 -4.29
CA ASN A 62 -15.04 21.97 -3.61
C ASN A 62 -16.36 21.19 -3.86
N MET A 63 -16.26 19.86 -3.83
CA MET A 63 -17.35 18.94 -3.95
C MET A 63 -17.76 18.63 -2.51
N PRO A 64 -18.99 18.93 -2.09
CA PRO A 64 -19.47 18.52 -0.79
C PRO A 64 -19.57 17.00 -0.83
N LEU A 65 -18.49 16.31 -0.45
CA LEU A 65 -18.53 14.91 -0.06
C LEU A 65 -19.29 14.87 1.27
N ARG A 66 -20.61 15.09 1.19
CA ARG A 66 -21.52 14.49 2.15
C ARG A 66 -21.16 13.01 2.14
N PRO A 67 -20.85 12.40 3.29
CA PRO A 67 -20.75 10.95 3.37
C PRO A 67 -22.04 10.40 2.79
N GLN A 68 -21.95 9.72 1.65
CA GLN A 68 -23.08 8.94 1.23
C GLN A 68 -23.21 7.78 2.23
N PRO A 69 -24.43 7.33 2.58
CA PRO A 69 -24.62 6.23 3.54
C PRO A 69 -23.98 4.89 3.12
N HIS A 70 -23.37 4.82 1.93
CA HIS A 70 -22.62 3.68 1.38
C HIS A 70 -21.10 3.87 1.41
N ASP A 71 -20.59 5.01 1.85
CA ASP A 71 -19.15 5.27 1.98
C ASP A 71 -18.67 4.93 3.40
N GLU A 72 -18.68 3.64 3.75
CA GLU A 72 -17.97 3.14 4.93
C GLU A 72 -16.46 3.14 4.66
N TYR A 73 -15.86 4.33 4.62
CA TYR A 73 -14.40 4.43 4.55
C TYR A 73 -13.82 4.00 5.90
N GLU A 74 -13.31 2.77 5.97
CA GLU A 74 -12.56 2.28 7.12
C GLU A 74 -11.40 3.26 7.40
N PRO A 75 -11.36 3.88 8.60
CA PRO A 75 -10.30 4.82 8.92
C PRO A 75 -8.95 4.10 8.98
N VAL A 76 -7.88 4.85 8.72
CA VAL A 76 -6.51 4.35 8.87
C VAL A 76 -6.32 3.75 10.26
N LYS A 77 -5.79 2.53 10.31
CA LYS A 77 -5.61 1.79 11.55
C LYS A 77 -4.26 2.15 12.18
N SER A 78 -4.21 2.21 13.51
CA SER A 78 -2.94 2.35 14.22
C SER A 78 -2.05 1.14 13.92
N GLY A 79 -0.79 1.38 13.59
CA GLY A 79 0.18 0.37 13.15
C GLY A 79 0.18 0.08 11.65
N GLN A 80 -0.72 0.68 10.86
CA GLN A 80 -0.76 0.47 9.41
C GLN A 80 0.48 1.07 8.72
N VAL A 81 1.12 0.28 7.85
CA VAL A 81 2.22 0.72 6.99
C VAL A 81 1.65 1.52 5.82
N GLY A 82 2.11 2.76 5.66
CA GLY A 82 1.74 3.63 4.55
C GLY A 82 2.54 3.38 3.26
N GLY A 83 2.24 4.16 2.22
CA GLY A 83 2.99 4.17 0.96
C GLY A 83 2.31 3.37 -0.14
N HIS A 84 1.84 4.06 -1.18
CA HIS A 84 1.25 3.45 -2.39
C HIS A 84 1.93 3.89 -3.70
N GLU A 85 3.08 4.56 -3.57
CA GLU A 85 3.88 5.09 -4.66
C GLU A 85 5.35 4.78 -4.36
N GLY A 86 5.76 3.55 -4.64
CA GLY A 86 7.11 3.11 -4.33
C GLY A 86 7.73 2.35 -5.48
N VAL A 87 9.06 2.39 -5.55
CA VAL A 87 9.84 1.60 -6.50
C VAL A 87 10.80 0.69 -5.75
N GLY A 88 11.01 -0.50 -6.29
CA GLY A 88 11.89 -1.48 -5.70
C GLY A 88 12.22 -2.60 -6.65
N VAL A 89 12.78 -3.66 -6.09
CA VAL A 89 13.19 -4.85 -6.82
C VAL A 89 12.48 -6.08 -6.26
N VAL A 90 12.01 -6.95 -7.14
CA VAL A 90 11.39 -8.23 -6.75
C VAL A 90 12.41 -9.08 -6.01
N ALA A 91 12.13 -9.37 -4.74
CA ALA A 91 12.98 -10.15 -3.85
C ALA A 91 12.57 -11.62 -3.79
N GLN A 92 11.27 -11.90 -3.94
CA GLN A 92 10.69 -13.24 -3.92
C GLN A 92 9.37 -13.27 -4.70
N LEU A 93 9.08 -14.41 -5.34
CA LEU A 93 7.78 -14.70 -5.93
C LEU A 93 6.98 -15.60 -4.98
N GLY A 94 5.69 -15.32 -4.86
CA GLY A 94 4.75 -16.26 -4.26
C GLY A 94 4.41 -17.40 -5.22
N PRO A 95 3.63 -18.40 -4.78
CA PRO A 95 3.08 -19.42 -5.66
C PRO A 95 2.26 -18.81 -6.81
N SER A 96 2.05 -19.52 -7.91
CA SER A 96 1.15 -19.08 -8.98
C SER A 96 1.59 -17.81 -9.74
N CYS A 97 2.89 -17.47 -9.69
CA CYS A 97 3.48 -16.34 -10.42
C CYS A 97 4.16 -16.76 -11.73
N GLU A 98 4.14 -18.03 -12.12
CA GLU A 98 4.92 -18.61 -13.21
C GLU A 98 4.60 -17.99 -14.58
N HIS A 99 3.36 -17.53 -14.78
CA HIS A 99 2.89 -16.92 -16.02
C HIS A 99 2.76 -15.39 -15.94
N SER A 100 3.22 -14.77 -14.86
CA SER A 100 3.10 -13.30 -14.67
C SER A 100 4.05 -12.48 -15.56
N GLY A 101 5.12 -13.11 -16.08
CA GLY A 101 6.21 -12.40 -16.74
C GLY A 101 7.11 -11.60 -15.78
N VAL A 102 6.92 -11.73 -14.47
CA VAL A 102 7.71 -11.06 -13.43
C VAL A 102 8.73 -12.04 -12.84
N ASN A 103 9.97 -11.59 -12.74
CA ASN A 103 11.11 -12.36 -12.24
C ASN A 103 11.73 -11.73 -10.99
N ILE A 104 12.38 -12.57 -10.18
CA ILE A 104 13.25 -12.08 -9.10
C ILE A 104 14.35 -11.20 -9.72
N GLY A 105 14.54 -10.00 -9.18
CA GLY A 105 15.49 -9.02 -9.71
C GLY A 105 14.85 -7.95 -10.59
N ASP A 106 13.60 -8.12 -11.04
CA ASP A 106 12.92 -7.11 -11.83
C ASP A 106 12.66 -5.84 -11.02
N ARG A 107 12.76 -4.68 -11.70
CA ARG A 107 12.39 -3.39 -11.13
C ARG A 107 10.89 -3.19 -11.29
N VAL A 108 10.20 -2.94 -10.19
CA VAL A 108 8.74 -2.80 -10.16
C VAL A 108 8.32 -1.55 -9.40
N GLY A 109 7.15 -1.01 -9.77
CA GLY A 109 6.48 0.08 -9.09
C GLY A 109 5.23 -0.41 -8.38
N ILE A 110 5.05 0.01 -7.13
CA ILE A 110 3.84 -0.19 -6.35
C ILE A 110 2.88 0.97 -6.66
N LYS A 111 1.64 0.63 -7.02
CA LYS A 111 0.54 1.56 -7.26
C LYS A 111 -0.53 1.40 -6.18
N TRP A 112 -1.49 2.33 -6.15
CA TRP A 112 -2.64 2.30 -5.24
C TRP A 112 -3.57 1.10 -5.42
N ILE A 113 -3.71 0.59 -6.64
CA ILE A 113 -4.58 -0.56 -6.92
C ILE A 113 -3.99 -1.81 -6.27
N VAL A 114 -4.66 -2.30 -5.22
CA VAL A 114 -4.23 -3.46 -4.42
C VAL A 114 -4.30 -4.75 -5.24
N SER A 115 -5.36 -4.92 -6.03
CA SER A 115 -5.59 -6.09 -6.87
C SER A 115 -6.51 -5.76 -8.04
N ALA A 116 -6.35 -6.50 -9.13
CA ALA A 116 -7.29 -6.51 -10.24
C ALA A 116 -7.40 -7.94 -10.76
N CYS A 117 -8.60 -8.53 -10.69
CA CYS A 117 -8.85 -9.91 -11.12
C CYS A 117 -8.81 -10.07 -12.66
N GLY A 118 -8.91 -8.97 -13.42
CA GLY A 118 -8.91 -8.95 -14.89
C GLY A 118 -10.16 -9.56 -15.54
N ASN A 119 -11.10 -10.05 -14.75
CA ASN A 119 -12.28 -10.80 -15.20
C ASN A 119 -13.61 -10.04 -15.01
N CYS A 120 -13.56 -8.79 -14.53
CA CYS A 120 -14.72 -7.92 -14.36
C CYS A 120 -14.57 -6.63 -15.19
N MET A 121 -15.68 -6.14 -15.76
CA MET A 121 -15.65 -4.97 -16.66
C MET A 121 -15.30 -3.64 -15.98
N VAL A 122 -15.55 -3.50 -14.67
CA VAL A 122 -15.46 -2.22 -13.95
C VAL A 122 -14.62 -2.26 -12.66
N GLY A 123 -13.79 -3.29 -12.47
CA GLY A 123 -12.87 -3.33 -11.32
C GLY A 123 -13.55 -3.59 -9.96
N TRP A 124 -14.83 -3.96 -9.93
CA TRP A 124 -15.53 -4.42 -8.73
C TRP A 124 -15.30 -5.93 -8.56
N CYS A 125 -14.06 -6.25 -8.18
CA CYS A 125 -13.66 -7.42 -7.42
C CYS A 125 -13.14 -6.83 -6.08
#